data_AF-A0A959DFA7-F1
#
_entry.id   AF-A0A959DFA7-F1
#
_cell.length_a   1.000
_cell.length_b   1.000
_cell.length_c   1.000
_cell.angle_alpha   90.00
_cell.angle_beta   90.00
_cell.angle_gamma   90.00
#
_symmetry.space_group_name_H-M   'P 1'
#
loop_
_entity.id
_entity.type
_entity.pdbx_description
1 polymer ?
#
loop_
_entity_poly.entity_id
_entity_poly.type
_entity_poly.pdbx_seq_one_letter_code
_entity_poly.pdbx_strand_id
1 'polypeptide(L)'
;MKQKIWMYFLLLLMVSSCQKAEKKFVYVNGKDIYSTQGELLHLKGVNLGNWLLPEGYMFKMRDCNSPRKIDQAIRELIGNSATTAFWDAFLAHYITEADIKWLSEAGVNIIRLPFDYRLLSHDDFLGRDMHGYQYLDEAISWCEQYNIYVLLDMHGAPGGQTGDNIDNSDGYPWLMVDEGMKQQACDIWQDIAKRYADNTTVIGYNLLNEPIPHYFEKDTLKPHLEPLYKKITEAIRAVDENHIVFIGGAVWETDFSVFSEPFDDKLAYTFHKYWMPPEQEEIQEYVDFRAKYNVPILMGESGENEDEWVKNFRELLDENEIHWTFWPYKKMDNTRGPMNFDKPSGYDNFVKYAESDRSSFGKIRALKDSLDGIKPDEIVSILNQFVENSKFENCYPNKGYCEALGLKEAVHTPGAQ
;
A
#
# COMPACT_ATOMS: atom_id res chain seq x y z
N MET A 1 -44.15 25.44 55.76
CA MET A 1 -42.80 25.72 55.19
C MET A 1 -41.95 24.44 55.06
N LYS A 2 -42.52 23.32 54.55
CA LYS A 2 -41.82 22.00 54.44
C LYS A 2 -42.30 21.16 53.23
N GLN A 3 -42.63 21.78 52.11
CA GLN A 3 -43.07 21.05 50.89
C GLN A 3 -42.47 21.57 49.58
N LYS A 4 -41.55 22.55 49.62
CA LYS A 4 -40.93 23.13 48.42
C LYS A 4 -39.44 22.79 48.22
N ILE A 5 -38.88 21.88 49.02
CA ILE A 5 -37.44 21.54 48.98
C ILE A 5 -37.17 20.27 48.17
N TRP A 6 -38.17 19.42 47.92
CA TRP A 6 -37.99 18.17 47.18
C TRP A 6 -37.98 18.30 45.66
N MET A 7 -38.35 19.47 45.12
CA MET A 7 -38.41 19.69 43.68
C MET A 7 -37.10 20.21 43.06
N TYR A 8 -36.13 20.61 43.89
CA TYR A 8 -34.79 21.01 43.44
C TYR A 8 -33.74 19.91 43.56
N PHE A 9 -33.99 18.85 44.35
CA PHE A 9 -33.10 17.69 44.43
C PHE A 9 -33.30 16.67 43.31
N LEU A 10 -34.46 16.70 42.62
CA LEU A 10 -34.75 15.84 41.47
C LEU A 10 -34.31 16.45 40.12
N LEU A 11 -33.94 17.74 40.08
CA LEU A 11 -33.40 18.38 38.87
C LEU A 11 -31.87 18.36 38.80
N LEU A 12 -31.18 17.90 39.85
CA LEU A 12 -29.71 17.86 39.93
C LEU A 12 -29.10 16.46 39.69
N LEU A 13 -29.92 15.46 39.33
CA LEU A 13 -29.49 14.09 39.04
C LEU A 13 -29.83 13.61 37.62
N MET A 14 -30.16 14.54 36.71
CA MET A 14 -30.31 14.25 35.27
C MET A 14 -29.35 15.11 34.44
N VAL A 15 -28.09 15.21 34.88
CA VAL A 15 -26.99 15.23 33.91
C VAL A 15 -26.72 13.76 33.60
N SER A 16 -27.65 13.13 32.87
CA SER A 16 -27.32 11.91 32.14
C SER A 16 -26.24 12.35 31.16
N SER A 17 -24.99 12.11 31.55
CA SER A 17 -23.88 12.08 30.64
C SER A 17 -24.34 11.21 29.48
N CYS A 18 -24.64 11.84 28.34
CA CYS A 18 -24.82 11.14 27.09
C CYS A 18 -23.41 10.69 26.71
N GLN A 19 -22.88 9.70 27.43
CA GLN A 19 -21.70 8.96 27.04
C GLN A 19 -22.11 8.30 25.72
N LYS A 20 -21.71 8.93 24.60
CA LYS A 20 -21.74 8.26 23.29
C LYS A 20 -21.10 6.89 23.52
N ALA A 21 -21.81 5.83 23.17
CA ALA A 21 -21.27 4.49 23.29
C ALA A 21 -19.96 4.43 22.48
N GLU A 22 -18.85 4.20 23.18
CA GLU A 22 -17.53 4.08 22.56
C GLU A 22 -17.56 2.90 21.60
N LYS A 23 -17.18 3.13 20.35
CA LYS A 23 -17.12 2.09 19.32
C LYS A 23 -15.80 1.35 19.49
N LYS A 24 -15.80 0.02 19.35
CA LYS A 24 -14.56 -0.77 19.41
C LYS A 24 -13.67 -0.53 18.17
N PHE A 25 -14.27 -0.23 17.02
CA PHE A 25 -13.56 -0.02 15.76
C PHE A 25 -13.86 1.35 15.16
N VAL A 26 -12.95 1.81 14.31
CA VAL A 26 -13.23 2.88 13.34
C VAL A 26 -14.45 2.50 12.51
N TYR A 27 -15.30 3.47 12.18
CA TYR A 27 -16.55 3.19 11.48
C TYR A 27 -16.89 4.23 10.43
N VAL A 28 -17.55 3.78 9.37
CA VAL A 28 -18.15 4.61 8.34
C VAL A 28 -19.50 5.14 8.82
N ASN A 29 -19.79 6.41 8.57
CA ASN A 29 -21.12 6.97 8.71
C ASN A 29 -21.35 7.98 7.60
N GLY A 30 -22.05 7.53 6.55
CA GLY A 30 -22.17 8.26 5.31
C GLY A 30 -20.82 8.46 4.64
N LYS A 31 -20.57 9.67 4.16
CA LYS A 31 -19.35 10.04 3.43
C LYS A 31 -18.08 10.14 4.28
N ASP A 32 -18.16 9.89 5.58
CA ASP A 32 -17.12 10.18 6.57
C ASP A 32 -16.71 8.94 7.36
N ILE A 33 -15.45 8.92 7.82
CA ILE A 33 -14.87 7.88 8.67
C ILE A 33 -14.62 8.47 10.06
N TYR A 34 -15.01 7.75 11.11
CA TYR A 34 -14.91 8.20 12.50
C TYR A 34 -14.07 7.27 13.35
N SER A 35 -13.32 7.86 14.30
CA SER A 35 -12.56 7.13 15.32
C SER A 35 -13.47 6.37 16.28
N THR A 36 -12.87 5.51 17.10
CA THR A 36 -13.55 4.80 18.20
C THR A 36 -14.22 5.75 19.21
N GLN A 37 -13.71 6.97 19.33
CA GLN A 37 -14.22 8.04 20.20
C GLN A 37 -15.27 8.94 19.50
N GLY A 38 -15.57 8.68 18.23
CA GLY A 38 -16.54 9.44 17.43
C GLY A 38 -16.01 10.77 16.92
N GLU A 39 -14.70 10.89 16.76
CA GLU A 39 -14.03 12.03 16.12
C GLU A 39 -13.95 11.79 14.61
N LEU A 40 -14.17 12.83 13.81
CA LEU A 40 -13.98 12.75 12.37
C LEU A 40 -12.50 12.51 12.06
N LEU A 41 -12.20 11.46 11.31
CA LEU A 41 -10.84 11.15 10.89
C LEU A 41 -10.54 11.84 9.57
N HIS A 42 -9.34 12.41 9.47
CA HIS A 42 -8.73 12.78 8.20
C HIS A 42 -7.49 11.91 8.02
N LEU A 43 -7.64 10.80 7.30
CA LEU A 43 -6.57 9.84 7.07
C LEU A 43 -5.57 10.45 6.07
N LYS A 44 -4.33 10.63 6.51
CA LYS A 44 -3.24 11.30 5.81
C LYS A 44 -1.95 10.51 6.02
N GLY A 45 -1.40 9.97 4.95
CA GLY A 45 -0.27 9.07 5.07
C GLY A 45 0.45 8.73 3.79
N VAL A 46 1.13 7.60 3.82
CA VAL A 46 2.03 7.13 2.78
C VAL A 46 1.85 5.64 2.52
N ASN A 47 2.35 5.20 1.38
CA ASN A 47 2.42 3.79 1.01
C ASN A 47 3.81 3.22 1.34
N LEU A 48 3.86 2.05 1.99
CA LEU A 48 5.10 1.28 2.16
C LEU A 48 5.42 0.43 0.92
N GLY A 49 5.45 1.10 -0.25
CA GLY A 49 5.75 0.49 -1.54
C GLY A 49 7.15 -0.11 -1.61
N ASN A 50 7.35 -1.04 -2.55
CA ASN A 50 8.58 -1.79 -2.79
C ASN A 50 8.98 -2.77 -1.68
N TRP A 51 8.33 -2.78 -0.51
CA TRP A 51 8.71 -3.66 0.61
C TRP A 51 8.17 -5.08 0.46
N LEU A 52 6.86 -5.28 0.63
CA LEU A 52 6.22 -6.59 0.51
C LEU A 52 5.75 -6.90 -0.93
N LEU A 53 6.01 -5.97 -1.85
CA LEU A 53 5.91 -6.16 -3.29
C LEU A 53 7.00 -5.31 -3.96
N PRO A 54 8.13 -5.90 -4.39
CA PRO A 54 9.21 -5.18 -5.05
C PRO A 54 8.87 -4.73 -6.48
N GLU A 55 9.25 -3.51 -6.85
CA GLU A 55 8.97 -2.95 -8.17
C GLU A 55 10.23 -2.53 -8.92
N GLY A 56 10.30 -2.86 -10.20
CA GLY A 56 11.57 -2.71 -10.94
C GLY A 56 12.06 -1.28 -11.04
N TYR A 57 11.17 -0.30 -11.19
CA TYR A 57 11.60 1.10 -11.30
C TYR A 57 12.25 1.62 -10.01
N MET A 58 11.83 1.10 -8.84
CA MET A 58 12.46 1.39 -7.55
C MET A 58 13.80 0.67 -7.39
N PHE A 59 14.01 -0.41 -8.13
CA PHE A 59 15.31 -1.07 -8.37
C PHE A 59 16.11 -0.46 -9.54
N LYS A 60 15.68 0.68 -10.11
CA LYS A 60 16.27 1.36 -11.30
C LYS A 60 16.25 0.51 -12.58
N MET A 61 15.26 -0.37 -12.71
CA MET A 61 15.04 -1.25 -13.86
C MET A 61 13.76 -0.84 -14.61
N ARG A 62 13.72 -1.11 -15.91
CA ARG A 62 12.57 -0.82 -16.78
C ARG A 62 11.93 -2.10 -17.30
N ASP A 63 12.72 -3.04 -17.81
CA ASP A 63 12.20 -4.26 -18.40
C ASP A 63 12.09 -5.39 -17.36
N CYS A 64 12.96 -5.37 -16.34
CA CYS A 64 12.84 -6.17 -15.12
C CYS A 64 11.91 -5.53 -14.09
N ASN A 65 10.65 -5.39 -14.47
CA ASN A 65 9.70 -4.52 -13.80
C ASN A 65 8.79 -5.17 -12.75
N SER A 66 8.82 -6.50 -12.59
CA SER A 66 8.00 -7.23 -11.61
C SER A 66 8.85 -8.02 -10.61
N PRO A 67 8.32 -8.37 -9.42
CA PRO A 67 9.01 -9.19 -8.43
C PRO A 67 9.68 -10.45 -9.01
N ARG A 68 8.96 -11.21 -9.85
CA ARG A 68 9.48 -12.42 -10.52
C ARG A 68 10.70 -12.13 -11.40
N LYS A 69 10.65 -11.06 -12.19
CA LYS A 69 11.75 -10.72 -13.12
C LYS A 69 12.99 -10.24 -12.36
N ILE A 70 12.79 -9.50 -11.27
CA ILE A 70 13.86 -9.07 -10.36
C ILE A 70 14.49 -10.29 -9.69
N ASP A 71 13.68 -11.17 -9.10
CA ASP A 71 14.15 -12.41 -8.47
C ASP A 71 14.91 -13.30 -9.46
N GLN A 72 14.37 -13.50 -10.67
CA GLN A 72 15.04 -14.25 -11.73
C GLN A 72 16.41 -13.62 -12.06
N ALA A 73 16.49 -12.29 -12.20
CA ALA A 73 17.74 -11.59 -12.47
C ALA A 73 18.81 -11.88 -11.42
N ILE A 74 18.42 -11.86 -10.15
CA ILE A 74 19.31 -12.09 -9.03
C ILE A 74 19.73 -13.56 -9.00
N ARG A 75 18.80 -14.51 -9.12
CA ARG A 75 19.11 -15.96 -9.15
C ARG A 75 20.05 -16.32 -10.28
N GLU A 76 19.86 -15.72 -11.45
CA GLU A 76 20.78 -15.91 -12.56
C GLU A 76 22.19 -15.47 -12.18
N LEU A 77 22.40 -14.40 -11.42
CA LEU A 77 23.74 -13.90 -11.07
C LEU A 77 24.39 -14.63 -9.89
N ILE A 78 23.65 -14.89 -8.81
CA ILE A 78 24.22 -15.34 -7.52
C ILE A 78 23.69 -16.70 -7.04
N GLY A 79 22.71 -17.29 -7.74
CA GLY A 79 22.11 -18.57 -7.38
C GLY A 79 21.16 -18.50 -6.18
N ASN A 80 20.38 -19.57 -5.99
CA ASN A 80 19.22 -19.57 -5.08
C ASN A 80 19.54 -19.20 -3.63
N SER A 81 20.58 -19.79 -3.02
CA SER A 81 20.86 -19.57 -1.59
C SER A 81 21.26 -18.13 -1.29
N ALA A 82 22.04 -17.50 -2.17
CA ALA A 82 22.43 -16.10 -1.99
C ALA A 82 21.25 -15.15 -2.30
N THR A 83 20.39 -15.51 -3.26
CA THR A 83 19.13 -14.78 -3.51
C THR A 83 18.20 -14.82 -2.30
N THR A 84 17.96 -15.99 -1.71
CA THR A 84 17.14 -16.10 -0.49
C THR A 84 17.72 -15.26 0.64
N ALA A 85 19.03 -15.30 0.85
CA ALA A 85 19.68 -14.47 1.87
C ALA A 85 19.52 -12.96 1.62
N PHE A 86 19.57 -12.51 0.35
CA PHE A 86 19.28 -11.13 -0.01
C PHE A 86 17.83 -10.75 0.32
N TRP A 87 16.86 -11.56 -0.07
CA TRP A 87 15.45 -11.26 0.19
C TRP A 87 15.10 -11.29 1.68
N ASP A 88 15.66 -12.22 2.44
CA ASP A 88 15.52 -12.24 3.91
C ASP A 88 16.01 -10.92 4.52
N ALA A 89 17.19 -10.46 4.10
CA ALA A 89 17.78 -9.23 4.59
C ALA A 89 17.00 -7.99 4.11
N PHE A 90 16.53 -7.99 2.86
CA PHE A 90 15.69 -6.93 2.30
C PHE A 90 14.39 -6.79 3.09
N LEU A 91 13.64 -7.88 3.27
CA LEU A 91 12.35 -7.85 3.97
C LEU A 91 12.52 -7.46 5.45
N ALA A 92 13.61 -7.85 6.10
CA ALA A 92 13.89 -7.51 7.51
C ALA A 92 14.37 -6.06 7.76
N HIS A 93 14.86 -5.36 6.72
CA HIS A 93 15.55 -4.09 6.90
C HIS A 93 15.04 -2.95 6.01
N TYR A 94 14.32 -3.26 4.93
CA TYR A 94 13.79 -2.23 4.05
C TYR A 94 12.72 -1.39 4.75
N ILE A 95 11.93 -1.93 5.67
CA ILE A 95 11.09 -1.14 6.59
C ILE A 95 11.25 -1.73 7.99
N THR A 96 11.35 -0.85 8.99
CA THR A 96 11.53 -1.19 10.39
C THR A 96 10.65 -0.33 11.29
N GLU A 97 10.59 -0.65 12.58
CA GLU A 97 9.93 0.18 13.60
C GLU A 97 10.38 1.65 13.56
N ALA A 98 11.65 1.90 13.25
CA ALA A 98 12.21 3.26 13.21
C ALA A 98 11.57 4.11 12.10
N ASP A 99 11.27 3.51 10.95
CA ASP A 99 10.53 4.17 9.86
C ASP A 99 9.13 4.57 10.33
N ILE A 100 8.41 3.66 11.01
CA ILE A 100 7.05 3.89 11.53
C ILE A 100 7.03 4.97 12.62
N LYS A 101 7.99 4.94 13.54
CA LYS A 101 8.19 5.98 14.57
C LYS A 101 8.37 7.35 13.93
N TRP A 102 9.23 7.45 12.92
CA TRP A 102 9.49 8.71 12.22
C TRP A 102 8.24 9.23 11.50
N LEU A 103 7.48 8.35 10.84
CA LEU A 103 6.22 8.72 10.18
C LEU A 103 5.19 9.25 11.19
N SER A 104 5.08 8.64 12.36
CA SER A 104 4.20 9.12 13.44
C SER A 104 4.62 10.50 13.94
N GLU A 105 5.91 10.70 14.20
CA GLU A 105 6.46 12.00 14.62
C GLU A 105 6.26 13.09 13.54
N ALA A 106 6.30 12.70 12.27
CA ALA A 106 6.01 13.56 11.12
C ALA A 106 4.50 13.88 10.96
N GLY A 107 3.62 13.20 11.69
CA GLY A 107 2.18 13.44 11.72
C GLY A 107 1.35 12.56 10.78
N VAL A 108 1.93 11.48 10.25
CA VAL A 108 1.18 10.44 9.53
C VAL A 108 0.27 9.70 10.50
N ASN A 109 -0.97 9.43 10.08
CA ASN A 109 -1.95 8.68 10.89
C ASN A 109 -2.53 7.45 10.19
N ILE A 110 -2.14 7.19 8.94
CA ILE A 110 -2.46 5.97 8.22
C ILE A 110 -1.25 5.50 7.40
N ILE A 111 -1.05 4.20 7.32
CA ILE A 111 -0.15 3.57 6.38
C ILE A 111 -0.97 2.63 5.51
N ARG A 112 -0.87 2.79 4.19
CA ARG A 112 -1.27 1.74 3.24
C ARG A 112 -0.09 0.79 3.09
N LEU A 113 -0.35 -0.50 3.29
CA LEU A 113 0.64 -1.57 3.29
C LEU A 113 0.38 -2.51 2.10
N PRO A 114 0.97 -2.21 0.92
CA PRO A 114 0.94 -3.07 -0.25
C PRO A 114 1.62 -4.41 0.02
N PHE A 115 1.01 -5.52 -0.37
CA PHE A 115 1.63 -6.85 -0.35
C PHE A 115 1.24 -7.70 -1.57
N ASP A 116 2.13 -8.62 -1.98
CA ASP A 116 1.81 -9.68 -2.93
C ASP A 116 1.20 -10.88 -2.19
N TYR A 117 0.09 -11.43 -2.68
CA TYR A 117 -0.58 -12.59 -2.09
C TYR A 117 0.36 -13.80 -1.93
N ARG A 118 1.39 -13.91 -2.77
CA ARG A 118 2.30 -15.05 -2.76
C ARG A 118 3.10 -15.16 -1.47
N LEU A 119 3.33 -14.05 -0.77
CA LEU A 119 3.91 -14.05 0.58
C LEU A 119 3.07 -14.87 1.58
N LEU A 120 1.77 -15.00 1.33
CA LEU A 120 0.78 -15.70 2.15
C LEU A 120 0.37 -17.04 1.53
N SER A 121 1.16 -17.55 0.59
CA SER A 121 0.90 -18.79 -0.15
C SER A 121 2.10 -19.74 -0.07
N HIS A 122 1.93 -20.95 -0.62
CA HIS A 122 3.01 -21.94 -0.72
C HIS A 122 3.96 -21.73 -1.92
N ASP A 123 3.90 -20.59 -2.59
CA ASP A 123 4.82 -20.24 -3.67
C ASP A 123 6.22 -19.90 -3.13
N ASP A 124 7.29 -20.28 -3.85
CA ASP A 124 8.63 -19.70 -3.63
C ASP A 124 8.63 -18.27 -4.16
N PHE A 125 8.25 -17.34 -3.29
CA PHE A 125 8.22 -15.91 -3.58
C PHE A 125 9.25 -15.22 -2.70
N LEU A 126 10.12 -14.41 -3.30
CA LEU A 126 11.24 -13.78 -2.58
C LEU A 126 12.06 -14.79 -1.74
N GLY A 127 12.20 -16.03 -2.24
CA GLY A 127 13.09 -17.04 -1.67
C GLY A 127 12.48 -17.97 -0.61
N ARG A 128 11.22 -17.78 -0.21
CA ARG A 128 10.53 -18.59 0.81
C ARG A 128 9.03 -18.74 0.54
N ASP A 129 8.40 -19.74 1.14
CA ASP A 129 6.95 -19.91 1.17
C ASP A 129 6.35 -19.42 2.51
N MET A 130 5.09 -19.02 2.51
CA MET A 130 4.28 -18.72 3.72
C MET A 130 4.96 -17.84 4.79
N HIS A 131 5.69 -16.80 4.38
CA HIS A 131 6.51 -15.99 5.28
C HIS A 131 6.07 -14.52 5.37
N GLY A 132 4.93 -14.15 4.77
CA GLY A 132 4.40 -12.79 4.78
C GLY A 132 3.77 -12.35 6.10
N TYR A 133 3.08 -13.26 6.79
CA TYR A 133 2.32 -12.91 7.99
C TYR A 133 3.18 -12.27 9.08
N GLN A 134 4.44 -12.69 9.23
CA GLN A 134 5.36 -12.10 10.21
C GLN A 134 5.55 -10.59 9.96
N TYR A 135 5.70 -10.16 8.71
CA TYR A 135 5.92 -8.75 8.37
C TYR A 135 4.65 -7.93 8.48
N LEU A 136 3.49 -8.53 8.17
CA LEU A 136 2.19 -7.89 8.43
C LEU A 136 1.98 -7.70 9.93
N ASP A 137 2.25 -8.72 10.74
CA ASP A 137 2.11 -8.66 12.20
C ASP A 137 3.06 -7.60 12.80
N GLU A 138 4.32 -7.56 12.37
CA GLU A 138 5.32 -6.58 12.80
C GLU A 138 4.89 -5.15 12.44
N ALA A 139 4.51 -4.90 11.19
CA ALA A 139 4.05 -3.59 10.74
C ALA A 139 2.82 -3.12 11.53
N ILE A 140 1.83 -4.00 11.73
CA ILE A 140 0.65 -3.69 12.53
C ILE A 140 1.03 -3.39 13.98
N SER A 141 1.93 -4.17 14.59
CA SER A 141 2.39 -3.96 15.96
C SER A 141 3.13 -2.63 16.12
N TRP A 142 4.00 -2.25 15.18
CA TRP A 142 4.68 -0.95 15.21
C TRP A 142 3.67 0.20 15.06
N CYS A 143 2.74 0.08 14.10
CA CYS A 143 1.70 1.08 13.90
C CYS A 143 0.80 1.25 15.13
N GLU A 144 0.46 0.16 15.83
CA GLU A 144 -0.28 0.21 17.10
C GLU A 144 0.46 1.03 18.15
N GLN A 145 1.77 0.75 18.33
CA GLN A 145 2.62 1.47 19.28
C GLN A 145 2.69 2.98 19.01
N TYR A 146 2.58 3.37 17.74
CA TYR A 146 2.71 4.75 17.29
C TYR A 146 1.39 5.42 16.87
N ASN A 147 0.25 4.80 17.19
CA ASN A 147 -1.10 5.30 16.89
C ASN A 147 -1.33 5.63 15.40
N ILE A 148 -0.79 4.78 14.52
CA ILE A 148 -1.01 4.84 13.07
C ILE A 148 -1.98 3.72 12.69
N TYR A 149 -2.98 4.02 11.88
CA TYR A 149 -3.84 3.00 11.29
C TYR A 149 -3.14 2.27 10.14
N VAL A 150 -3.47 1.00 9.92
CA VAL A 150 -2.97 0.21 8.78
C VAL A 150 -4.11 -0.17 7.85
N LEU A 151 -3.98 0.20 6.57
CA LEU A 151 -4.79 -0.31 5.48
C LEU A 151 -4.01 -1.42 4.78
N LEU A 152 -4.46 -2.67 4.92
CA LEU A 152 -3.86 -3.81 4.24
C LEU A 152 -4.30 -3.79 2.78
N ASP A 153 -3.36 -3.82 1.86
CA ASP A 153 -3.60 -3.68 0.42
C ASP A 153 -3.07 -4.88 -0.36
N MET A 154 -3.98 -5.69 -0.93
CA MET A 154 -3.59 -6.79 -1.82
C MET A 154 -3.19 -6.21 -3.16
N HIS A 155 -1.90 -5.93 -3.25
CA HIS A 155 -1.29 -5.19 -4.36
C HIS A 155 -0.88 -6.10 -5.51
N GLY A 156 -0.55 -7.36 -5.21
CA GLY A 156 -0.48 -8.44 -6.19
C GLY A 156 -1.49 -9.50 -5.82
N ALA A 157 -2.50 -9.73 -6.66
CA ALA A 157 -3.56 -10.70 -6.40
C ALA A 157 -3.37 -12.02 -7.20
N PRO A 158 -4.01 -13.14 -6.79
CA PRO A 158 -3.99 -14.39 -7.55
C PRO A 158 -4.36 -14.20 -9.02
N GLY A 159 -3.53 -14.71 -9.93
CA GLY A 159 -3.70 -14.55 -11.38
C GLY A 159 -3.43 -13.14 -11.94
N GLY A 160 -3.22 -12.13 -11.08
CA GLY A 160 -3.05 -10.73 -11.49
C GLY A 160 -4.36 -10.03 -11.80
N GLN A 161 -4.47 -8.79 -11.34
CA GLN A 161 -5.62 -7.90 -11.55
C GLN A 161 -5.34 -6.83 -12.61
N THR A 162 -4.08 -6.58 -12.93
CA THR A 162 -3.58 -5.54 -13.80
C THR A 162 -3.06 -6.10 -15.12
N GLY A 163 -2.28 -7.19 -15.09
CA GLY A 163 -1.61 -7.66 -16.32
C GLY A 163 -0.32 -6.90 -16.66
N ASP A 164 0.26 -6.16 -15.71
CA ASP A 164 1.46 -5.34 -15.91
C ASP A 164 2.44 -5.45 -14.72
N ASN A 165 3.39 -4.53 -14.60
CA ASN A 165 4.55 -4.58 -13.73
C ASN A 165 4.24 -4.65 -12.23
N ILE A 166 3.12 -4.09 -11.80
CA ILE A 166 2.79 -3.83 -10.40
C ILE A 166 2.15 -5.01 -9.64
N ASP A 167 1.67 -6.05 -10.32
CA ASP A 167 0.92 -7.17 -9.70
C ASP A 167 1.55 -8.55 -9.92
N ASN A 168 2.75 -8.57 -10.53
CA ASN A 168 3.52 -9.77 -10.87
C ASN A 168 2.70 -10.82 -11.64
N SER A 169 1.81 -10.36 -12.51
CA SER A 169 0.98 -11.17 -13.40
C SER A 169 1.76 -11.75 -14.59
N ASP A 170 1.09 -12.60 -15.36
CA ASP A 170 1.60 -13.15 -16.63
C ASP A 170 1.15 -12.34 -17.86
N GLY A 171 0.97 -11.03 -17.70
CA GLY A 171 0.65 -10.10 -18.79
C GLY A 171 -0.84 -10.00 -19.14
N TYR A 172 -1.71 -10.57 -18.32
CA TYR A 172 -3.17 -10.46 -18.45
C TYR A 172 -3.83 -10.54 -17.08
N PRO A 173 -4.91 -9.77 -16.82
CA PRO A 173 -5.64 -9.78 -15.55
C PRO A 173 -6.53 -11.03 -15.39
N TRP A 174 -5.92 -12.21 -15.25
CA TRP A 174 -6.62 -13.49 -15.18
C TRP A 174 -7.60 -13.58 -14.02
N LEU A 175 -7.37 -12.84 -12.93
CA LEU A 175 -8.27 -12.77 -11.79
C LEU A 175 -9.71 -12.45 -12.20
N MET A 176 -9.91 -11.66 -13.25
CA MET A 176 -11.25 -11.23 -13.68
C MET A 176 -12.08 -12.36 -14.30
N VAL A 177 -11.43 -13.40 -14.83
CA VAL A 177 -12.09 -14.44 -15.66
C VAL A 177 -11.87 -15.86 -15.15
N ASP A 178 -10.81 -16.11 -14.38
CA ASP A 178 -10.49 -17.43 -13.83
C ASP A 178 -11.15 -17.64 -12.46
N GLU A 179 -12.14 -18.53 -12.38
CA GLU A 179 -12.87 -18.79 -11.13
C GLU A 179 -12.03 -19.40 -10.01
N GLY A 180 -10.95 -20.12 -10.36
CA GLY A 180 -10.00 -20.65 -9.38
C GLY A 180 -9.20 -19.52 -8.73
N MET A 181 -8.72 -18.57 -9.52
CA MET A 181 -8.00 -17.39 -9.02
C MET A 181 -8.90 -16.48 -8.19
N LYS A 182 -10.16 -16.29 -8.61
CA LYS A 182 -11.16 -15.58 -7.80
C LYS A 182 -11.40 -16.26 -6.46
N GLN A 183 -11.52 -17.59 -6.45
CA GLN A 183 -11.71 -18.33 -5.21
C GLN A 183 -10.49 -18.21 -4.30
N GLN A 184 -9.28 -18.35 -4.85
CA GLN A 184 -8.05 -18.16 -4.09
C GLN A 184 -7.95 -16.75 -3.48
N ALA A 185 -8.35 -15.70 -4.20
CA ALA A 185 -8.40 -14.35 -3.66
C ALA A 185 -9.39 -14.23 -2.49
N CYS A 186 -10.56 -14.88 -2.59
CA CYS A 186 -11.54 -14.92 -1.49
C CYS A 186 -10.99 -15.66 -0.27
N ASP A 187 -10.33 -16.81 -0.47
CA ASP A 187 -9.78 -17.64 0.60
C ASP A 187 -8.67 -16.89 1.37
N ILE A 188 -7.76 -16.23 0.64
CA ILE A 188 -6.69 -15.44 1.25
C ILE A 188 -7.26 -14.24 2.02
N TRP A 189 -8.22 -13.52 1.44
CA TRP A 189 -8.86 -12.40 2.14
C TRP A 189 -9.63 -12.86 3.39
N GLN A 190 -10.29 -14.01 3.34
CA GLN A 190 -10.94 -14.60 4.51
C GLN A 190 -9.91 -14.97 5.59
N ASP A 191 -8.75 -15.51 5.25
CA ASP A 191 -7.69 -15.83 6.21
C ASP A 191 -7.10 -14.57 6.86
N ILE A 192 -6.83 -13.52 6.06
CA ILE A 192 -6.39 -12.21 6.55
C ILE A 192 -7.44 -11.62 7.50
N ALA A 193 -8.70 -11.56 7.06
CA ALA A 193 -9.78 -10.99 7.84
C ALA A 193 -9.99 -11.75 9.15
N LYS A 194 -9.98 -13.09 9.12
CA LYS A 194 -10.08 -13.92 10.32
C LYS A 194 -8.93 -13.67 11.30
N ARG A 195 -7.71 -13.48 10.79
CA ARG A 195 -6.52 -13.21 11.61
C ARG A 195 -6.61 -11.86 12.32
N TYR A 196 -7.09 -10.83 11.63
CA TYR A 196 -7.09 -9.45 12.12
C TYR A 196 -8.46 -8.94 12.57
N ALA A 197 -9.50 -9.77 12.60
CA ALA A 197 -10.89 -9.39 12.94
C ALA A 197 -11.05 -8.63 14.28
N ASP A 198 -10.14 -8.86 15.23
CA ASP A 198 -10.11 -8.20 16.54
C ASP A 198 -9.07 -7.08 16.68
N ASN A 199 -8.24 -6.83 15.66
CA ASN A 199 -7.18 -5.85 15.70
C ASN A 199 -7.68 -4.47 15.26
N THR A 200 -7.72 -3.50 16.18
CA THR A 200 -8.27 -2.15 15.92
C THR A 200 -7.30 -1.20 15.20
N THR A 201 -6.04 -1.60 15.05
CA THR A 201 -5.02 -0.83 14.32
C THR A 201 -5.22 -1.00 12.82
N VAL A 202 -5.68 -2.18 12.37
CA VAL A 202 -6.15 -2.37 11.00
C VAL A 202 -7.44 -1.56 10.83
N ILE A 203 -7.45 -0.62 9.89
CA ILE A 203 -8.65 0.19 9.59
C ILE A 203 -9.56 -0.52 8.58
N GLY A 204 -8.97 -1.34 7.73
CA GLY A 204 -9.66 -1.98 6.64
C GLY A 204 -8.77 -2.74 5.67
N TYR A 205 -9.41 -3.17 4.60
CA TYR A 205 -8.87 -4.04 3.56
C TYR A 205 -9.07 -3.38 2.19
N ASN A 206 -7.99 -2.99 1.50
CA ASN A 206 -8.03 -2.58 0.10
C ASN A 206 -7.94 -3.82 -0.78
N LEU A 207 -9.06 -4.20 -1.38
CA LEU A 207 -9.23 -5.55 -1.91
C LEU A 207 -8.32 -5.88 -3.09
N LEU A 208 -8.10 -4.91 -3.98
CA LEU A 208 -7.26 -5.02 -5.16
C LEU A 208 -6.65 -3.65 -5.47
N ASN A 209 -5.40 -3.65 -5.90
CA ASN A 209 -4.72 -2.48 -6.46
C ASN A 209 -4.90 -2.40 -7.98
N GLU A 210 -5.34 -1.26 -8.51
CA GLU A 210 -5.26 -0.91 -9.94
C GLU A 210 -5.74 -2.00 -10.93
N PRO A 211 -6.98 -2.51 -10.77
CA PRO A 211 -7.50 -3.54 -11.65
C PRO A 211 -7.79 -3.00 -13.06
N ILE A 212 -7.55 -3.85 -14.06
CA ILE A 212 -7.93 -3.65 -15.48
C ILE A 212 -7.43 -2.30 -16.05
N PRO A 213 -6.13 -2.16 -16.33
CA PRO A 213 -5.54 -1.06 -17.08
C PRO A 213 -6.27 -0.67 -18.36
N HIS A 214 -6.00 0.56 -18.83
CA HIS A 214 -6.50 1.08 -20.10
C HIS A 214 -6.16 0.21 -21.32
N TYR A 215 -5.17 -0.68 -21.24
CA TYR A 215 -4.82 -1.61 -22.31
C TYR A 215 -5.92 -2.63 -22.63
N PHE A 216 -6.80 -2.92 -21.67
CA PHE A 216 -7.81 -4.00 -21.76
C PHE A 216 -9.25 -3.48 -21.94
N GLU A 217 -9.42 -2.26 -22.42
CA GLU A 217 -10.75 -1.66 -22.64
C GLU A 217 -11.67 -2.50 -23.55
N LYS A 218 -11.08 -3.29 -24.46
CA LYS A 218 -11.82 -4.15 -25.40
C LYS A 218 -12.11 -5.55 -24.87
N ASP A 219 -11.52 -5.95 -23.75
CA ASP A 219 -11.52 -7.34 -23.27
C ASP A 219 -12.75 -7.70 -22.41
N THR A 220 -13.77 -6.84 -22.36
CA THR A 220 -15.02 -7.07 -21.62
C THR A 220 -14.83 -7.41 -20.13
N LEU A 221 -13.69 -7.00 -19.54
CA LEU A 221 -13.32 -7.36 -18.18
C LEU A 221 -14.04 -6.55 -17.11
N LYS A 222 -14.29 -5.25 -17.36
CA LYS A 222 -14.87 -4.31 -16.37
C LYS A 222 -16.16 -4.85 -15.70
N PRO A 223 -17.11 -5.48 -16.41
CA PRO A 223 -18.29 -6.08 -15.80
C PRO A 223 -18.02 -7.18 -14.76
N HIS A 224 -16.80 -7.74 -14.70
CA HIS A 224 -16.44 -8.77 -13.72
C HIS A 224 -15.90 -8.20 -12.41
N LEU A 225 -15.51 -6.92 -12.36
CA LEU A 225 -14.81 -6.33 -11.22
C LEU A 225 -15.70 -6.21 -9.98
N GLU A 226 -16.86 -5.54 -10.08
CA GLU A 226 -17.76 -5.39 -8.93
C GLU A 226 -18.32 -6.75 -8.43
N PRO A 227 -18.72 -7.70 -9.30
CA PRO A 227 -19.08 -9.04 -8.84
C PRO A 227 -17.97 -9.75 -8.07
N LEU A 228 -16.70 -9.57 -8.46
CA LEU A 228 -15.57 -10.11 -7.72
C LEU A 228 -15.43 -9.44 -6.34
N TYR A 229 -15.53 -8.11 -6.27
CA TYR A 229 -15.51 -7.41 -4.98
C TYR A 229 -16.62 -7.90 -4.05
N LYS A 230 -17.84 -8.09 -4.55
CA LYS A 230 -18.95 -8.66 -3.76
C LYS A 230 -18.59 -10.04 -3.20
N LYS A 231 -18.01 -10.93 -4.02
CA LYS A 231 -17.59 -12.26 -3.59
C LYS A 231 -16.50 -12.23 -2.50
N ILE A 232 -15.50 -11.36 -2.66
CA ILE A 232 -14.42 -11.19 -1.67
C ILE A 232 -14.99 -10.61 -0.37
N THR A 233 -15.82 -9.57 -0.44
CA THR A 233 -16.48 -8.97 0.72
C THR A 233 -17.35 -9.99 1.46
N GLU A 234 -18.12 -10.81 0.76
CA GLU A 234 -18.90 -11.90 1.38
C GLU A 234 -18.00 -12.88 2.15
N ALA A 235 -16.83 -13.25 1.60
CA ALA A 235 -15.86 -14.12 2.26
C ALA A 235 -15.26 -13.48 3.51
N ILE A 236 -14.93 -12.18 3.47
CA ILE A 236 -14.47 -11.39 4.62
C ILE A 236 -15.56 -11.33 5.70
N ARG A 237 -16.79 -10.98 5.32
CA ARG A 237 -17.92 -10.80 6.25
C ARG A 237 -18.33 -12.09 6.96
N ALA A 238 -17.98 -13.26 6.41
CA ALA A 238 -18.17 -14.54 7.09
C ALA A 238 -17.33 -14.69 8.38
N VAL A 239 -16.27 -13.89 8.55
CA VAL A 239 -15.34 -13.96 9.69
C VAL A 239 -15.08 -12.61 10.35
N ASP A 240 -15.38 -11.50 9.68
CA ASP A 240 -15.12 -10.14 10.14
C ASP A 240 -16.19 -9.15 9.69
N GLU A 241 -17.04 -8.76 10.63
CA GLU A 241 -18.09 -7.77 10.41
C GLU A 241 -17.63 -6.34 10.75
N ASN A 242 -16.41 -6.11 11.23
CA ASN A 242 -16.02 -4.82 11.83
C ASN A 242 -15.35 -3.87 10.84
N HIS A 243 -14.37 -4.37 10.10
CA HIS A 243 -13.45 -3.55 9.31
C HIS A 243 -14.08 -2.97 8.03
N ILE A 244 -13.54 -1.82 7.60
CA ILE A 244 -13.92 -1.16 6.35
C ILE A 244 -13.36 -1.94 5.17
N VAL A 245 -14.14 -2.08 4.11
CA VAL A 245 -13.68 -2.66 2.84
C VAL A 245 -13.48 -1.53 1.84
N PHE A 246 -12.24 -1.37 1.37
CA PHE A 246 -11.84 -0.40 0.36
C PHE A 246 -11.83 -1.06 -1.02
N ILE A 247 -12.48 -0.43 -1.99
CA ILE A 247 -12.55 -0.93 -3.37
C ILE A 247 -12.19 0.15 -4.39
N GLY A 248 -11.30 -0.18 -5.32
CA GLY A 248 -10.84 0.70 -6.39
C GLY A 248 -11.57 0.50 -7.71
N GLY A 249 -11.68 1.57 -8.51
CA GLY A 249 -12.28 1.53 -9.85
C GLY A 249 -11.47 0.67 -10.84
N ALA A 250 -11.96 0.54 -12.07
CA ALA A 250 -11.14 -0.03 -13.15
C ALA A 250 -10.16 1.03 -13.69
N VAL A 251 -9.33 0.66 -14.68
CA VAL A 251 -8.45 1.58 -15.41
C VAL A 251 -7.48 2.27 -14.44
N TRP A 252 -6.62 1.49 -13.79
CA TRP A 252 -5.68 2.01 -12.78
C TRP A 252 -6.42 2.79 -11.67
N GLU A 253 -7.56 2.26 -11.22
CA GLU A 253 -8.48 2.88 -10.25
C GLU A 253 -9.10 4.23 -10.64
N THR A 254 -9.05 4.64 -11.90
CA THR A 254 -9.64 5.92 -12.32
C THR A 254 -11.12 5.83 -12.71
N ASP A 255 -11.61 4.66 -13.14
CA ASP A 255 -12.95 4.50 -13.70
C ASP A 255 -13.95 3.96 -12.67
N PHE A 256 -14.73 4.87 -12.07
CA PHE A 256 -15.79 4.55 -11.10
C PHE A 256 -17.12 4.16 -11.75
N SER A 257 -17.24 4.23 -13.08
CA SER A 257 -18.48 3.86 -13.78
C SER A 257 -18.80 2.36 -13.69
N VAL A 258 -17.82 1.55 -13.27
CA VAL A 258 -17.97 0.12 -13.02
C VAL A 258 -18.83 -0.20 -11.79
N PHE A 259 -19.02 0.76 -10.90
CA PHE A 259 -19.76 0.57 -9.66
C PHE A 259 -21.27 0.82 -9.81
N SER A 260 -22.04 -0.04 -9.15
CA SER A 260 -23.45 0.15 -8.85
C SER A 260 -23.62 0.90 -7.51
N GLU A 261 -24.82 0.84 -6.92
CA GLU A 261 -25.03 1.34 -5.56
C GLU A 261 -24.18 0.54 -4.55
N PRO A 262 -23.70 1.17 -3.45
CA PRO A 262 -22.93 0.49 -2.42
C PRO A 262 -23.62 -0.78 -1.91
N PHE A 263 -22.90 -1.89 -1.88
CA PHE A 263 -23.44 -3.22 -1.57
C PHE A 263 -23.12 -3.72 -0.15
N ASP A 264 -22.32 -2.97 0.60
CA ASP A 264 -21.99 -3.19 2.02
C ASP A 264 -22.02 -1.83 2.74
N ASP A 265 -22.39 -1.81 4.02
CA ASP A 265 -22.57 -0.58 4.80
C ASP A 265 -21.25 0.02 5.29
N LYS A 266 -20.13 -0.68 5.10
CA LYS A 266 -18.78 -0.27 5.47
C LYS A 266 -17.83 -0.29 4.27
N LEU A 267 -18.33 0.16 3.13
CA LEU A 267 -17.51 0.42 1.95
C LEU A 267 -16.86 1.80 2.04
N ALA A 268 -15.61 1.86 1.59
CA ALA A 268 -14.93 3.06 1.15
C ALA A 268 -14.41 2.84 -0.27
N TYR A 269 -14.28 3.91 -1.03
CA TYR A 269 -13.84 3.83 -2.43
C TYR A 269 -12.48 4.46 -2.58
N THR A 270 -11.63 3.88 -3.43
CA THR A 270 -10.30 4.41 -3.67
C THR A 270 -10.06 4.68 -5.16
N PHE A 271 -9.29 5.73 -5.42
CA PHE A 271 -8.88 6.14 -6.75
C PHE A 271 -7.42 6.55 -6.73
N HIS A 272 -6.74 6.39 -7.86
CA HIS A 272 -5.36 6.80 -8.05
C HIS A 272 -5.24 7.85 -9.15
N LYS A 273 -4.38 8.85 -8.97
CA LYS A 273 -4.14 9.89 -9.98
C LYS A 273 -2.68 10.31 -10.00
N TYR A 274 -2.09 10.31 -11.19
CA TYR A 274 -0.71 10.73 -11.40
C TYR A 274 -0.55 11.65 -12.61
N TRP A 275 0.41 12.56 -12.55
CA TRP A 275 0.88 13.39 -13.66
C TRP A 275 -0.20 14.18 -14.41
N MET A 276 -1.23 14.62 -13.70
CA MET A 276 -2.29 15.51 -14.16
C MET A 276 -2.14 16.90 -13.53
N PRO A 277 -2.79 17.95 -14.06
CA PRO A 277 -2.92 19.23 -13.35
C PRO A 277 -3.57 19.03 -11.96
N PRO A 278 -3.10 19.69 -10.89
CA PRO A 278 -3.73 19.60 -9.57
C PRO A 278 -4.96 20.50 -9.49
N GLU A 279 -5.98 20.22 -10.31
CA GLU A 279 -7.18 21.06 -10.47
C GLU A 279 -8.46 20.28 -10.15
N GLN A 280 -9.50 20.99 -9.69
CA GLN A 280 -10.78 20.39 -9.27
C GLN A 280 -11.39 19.48 -10.32
N GLU A 281 -11.28 19.83 -11.61
CA GLU A 281 -11.83 19.03 -12.71
C GLU A 281 -11.26 17.60 -12.77
N GLU A 282 -10.03 17.41 -12.32
CA GLU A 282 -9.33 16.13 -12.35
C GLU A 282 -9.81 15.14 -11.27
N ILE A 283 -10.54 15.62 -10.27
CA ILE A 283 -11.10 14.81 -9.18
C ILE A 283 -12.62 14.93 -9.04
N GLN A 284 -13.27 15.73 -9.89
CA GLN A 284 -14.68 16.08 -9.75
C GLN A 284 -15.59 14.85 -9.78
N GLU A 285 -15.27 13.85 -10.62
CA GLU A 285 -16.05 12.61 -10.71
C GLU A 285 -16.10 11.85 -9.38
N TYR A 286 -15.00 11.84 -8.62
CA TYR A 286 -14.92 11.17 -7.32
C TYR A 286 -15.70 11.97 -6.26
N VAL A 287 -15.58 13.30 -6.28
CA VAL A 287 -16.36 14.18 -5.39
C VAL A 287 -17.86 14.01 -5.64
N ASP A 288 -18.27 13.95 -6.90
CA ASP A 288 -19.66 13.72 -7.30
C ASP A 288 -20.13 12.31 -6.88
N PHE A 289 -19.28 11.29 -7.03
CA PHE A 289 -19.57 9.93 -6.58
C PHE A 289 -19.77 9.86 -5.06
N ARG A 290 -18.86 10.46 -4.29
CA ARG A 290 -18.95 10.61 -2.82
C ARG A 290 -20.26 11.26 -2.41
N ALA A 291 -20.64 12.35 -3.07
CA ALA A 291 -21.88 13.07 -2.78
C ALA A 291 -23.12 12.26 -3.15
N LYS A 292 -23.12 11.59 -4.31
CA LYS A 292 -24.24 10.81 -4.83
C LYS A 292 -24.54 9.60 -3.95
N TYR A 293 -23.51 8.84 -3.57
CA TYR A 293 -23.68 7.58 -2.83
C TYR A 293 -23.47 7.73 -1.33
N ASN A 294 -23.02 8.90 -0.86
CA ASN A 294 -22.76 9.19 0.55
C ASN A 294 -21.79 8.17 1.18
N VAL A 295 -20.62 8.01 0.54
CA VAL A 295 -19.57 7.03 0.90
C VAL A 295 -18.21 7.70 1.03
N PRO A 296 -17.29 7.21 1.89
CA PRO A 296 -15.96 7.77 2.01
C PRO A 296 -15.12 7.51 0.77
N ILE A 297 -14.16 8.42 0.51
CA ILE A 297 -13.18 8.28 -0.57
C ILE A 297 -11.76 8.46 -0.03
N LEU A 298 -10.85 7.61 -0.52
CA LEU A 298 -9.42 7.65 -0.30
C LEU A 298 -8.69 7.79 -1.66
N MET A 299 -7.91 8.85 -1.83
CA MET A 299 -6.87 8.86 -2.87
C MET A 299 -5.77 7.90 -2.42
N GLY A 300 -5.77 6.69 -2.99
CA GLY A 300 -4.92 5.57 -2.54
C GLY A 300 -3.47 5.75 -2.94
N GLU A 301 -3.25 6.34 -4.12
CA GLU A 301 -1.94 6.62 -4.66
C GLU A 301 -1.89 7.86 -5.56
N SER A 302 -0.85 8.65 -5.30
CA SER A 302 -0.43 9.78 -6.11
C SER A 302 0.97 10.21 -5.67
N GLY A 303 1.59 11.14 -6.38
CA GLY A 303 2.93 11.60 -6.07
C GLY A 303 3.84 11.44 -7.27
N GLU A 304 5.06 10.94 -7.04
CA GLU A 304 6.07 10.76 -8.10
C GLU A 304 6.29 12.04 -8.95
N ASN A 305 6.23 13.21 -8.30
CA ASN A 305 6.25 14.51 -8.94
C ASN A 305 7.07 15.53 -8.14
N GLU A 306 7.14 16.77 -8.65
CA GLU A 306 7.81 17.89 -8.00
C GLU A 306 7.06 18.37 -6.75
N ASP A 307 7.78 18.96 -5.80
CA ASP A 307 7.26 19.37 -4.49
C ASP A 307 6.07 20.37 -4.62
N GLU A 308 6.14 21.31 -5.56
CA GLU A 308 5.04 22.26 -5.80
C GLU A 308 3.77 21.57 -6.26
N TRP A 309 3.90 20.58 -7.15
CA TRP A 309 2.78 19.79 -7.63
C TRP A 309 2.14 18.99 -6.48
N VAL A 310 2.98 18.33 -5.67
CA VAL A 310 2.54 17.52 -4.53
C VAL A 310 1.80 18.39 -3.52
N LYS A 311 2.31 19.59 -3.25
CA LYS A 311 1.65 20.58 -2.40
C LYS A 311 0.27 20.94 -2.92
N ASN A 312 0.18 21.37 -4.18
CA ASN A 312 -1.07 21.82 -4.76
C ASN A 312 -2.11 20.69 -4.79
N PHE A 313 -1.70 19.46 -5.15
CA PHE A 313 -2.63 18.33 -5.18
C PHE A 313 -3.09 17.91 -3.78
N ARG A 314 -2.18 17.87 -2.80
CA ARG A 314 -2.53 17.56 -1.41
C ARG A 314 -3.45 18.62 -0.80
N GLU A 315 -3.28 19.90 -1.13
CA GLU A 315 -4.20 20.99 -0.72
C GLU A 315 -5.58 20.81 -1.33
N LEU A 316 -5.66 20.49 -2.63
CA LEU A 316 -6.92 20.21 -3.31
C LEU A 316 -7.68 19.03 -2.66
N LEU A 317 -6.98 17.95 -2.31
CA LEU A 317 -7.57 16.80 -1.61
C LEU A 317 -8.09 17.20 -0.22
N ASP A 318 -7.30 17.97 0.54
CA ASP A 318 -7.68 18.48 1.86
C ASP A 318 -8.93 19.37 1.79
N GLU A 319 -9.03 20.27 0.80
CA GLU A 319 -10.17 21.15 0.56
C GLU A 319 -11.47 20.37 0.24
N ASN A 320 -11.34 19.21 -0.38
CA ASN A 320 -12.47 18.31 -0.71
C ASN A 320 -12.76 17.27 0.38
N GLU A 321 -12.06 17.33 1.52
CA GLU A 321 -12.13 16.35 2.62
C GLU A 321 -11.81 14.91 2.17
N ILE A 322 -10.95 14.74 1.19
CA ILE A 322 -10.54 13.43 0.66
C ILE A 322 -9.36 12.91 1.48
N HIS A 323 -9.48 11.67 1.96
CA HIS A 323 -8.37 10.96 2.61
C HIS A 323 -7.26 10.68 1.59
N TRP A 324 -6.00 10.56 2.03
CA TRP A 324 -4.91 10.27 1.09
C TRP A 324 -3.77 9.43 1.65
N THR A 325 -3.16 8.64 0.75
CA THR A 325 -1.86 7.98 0.95
C THR A 325 -0.94 8.23 -0.24
N PHE A 326 0.13 9.01 -0.06
CA PHE A 326 1.06 9.31 -1.17
C PHE A 326 2.05 8.18 -1.43
N TRP A 327 2.44 8.02 -2.69
CA TRP A 327 3.26 6.93 -3.20
C TRP A 327 4.66 7.39 -3.63
N PRO A 328 5.72 6.67 -3.25
CA PRO A 328 5.86 5.78 -2.09
C PRO A 328 6.63 6.48 -0.96
N TYR A 329 6.68 5.84 0.22
CA TYR A 329 7.45 6.32 1.36
C TYR A 329 8.97 6.38 1.10
N LYS A 330 9.58 5.27 0.67
CA LYS A 330 11.05 5.13 0.60
C LYS A 330 11.54 4.57 -0.73
N LYS A 331 12.55 5.22 -1.33
CA LYS A 331 13.17 4.81 -2.60
C LYS A 331 14.69 5.02 -2.65
N MET A 332 15.34 4.23 -3.50
CA MET A 332 16.75 4.43 -3.84
C MET A 332 16.92 5.64 -4.75
N ASP A 333 17.79 6.59 -4.37
CA ASP A 333 18.31 7.68 -5.21
C ASP A 333 17.22 8.40 -6.03
N ASN A 334 16.10 8.75 -5.39
CA ASN A 334 14.97 9.41 -6.05
C ASN A 334 14.16 10.27 -5.07
N THR A 335 14.33 11.58 -5.16
CA THR A 335 13.69 12.57 -4.29
C THR A 335 12.19 12.75 -4.49
N ARG A 336 11.52 11.99 -5.37
CA ARG A 336 10.06 12.06 -5.55
C ARG A 336 9.32 11.20 -4.51
N GLY A 337 9.60 11.43 -3.23
CA GLY A 337 9.03 10.73 -2.09
C GLY A 337 9.63 11.21 -0.76
N PRO A 338 9.03 10.88 0.39
CA PRO A 338 9.48 11.37 1.69
C PRO A 338 10.88 10.92 2.12
N MET A 339 11.25 9.67 1.84
CA MET A 339 12.47 9.04 2.35
C MET A 339 13.31 8.43 1.22
N ASN A 340 14.63 8.51 1.36
CA ASN A 340 15.57 8.17 0.30
C ASN A 340 16.79 7.43 0.86
N PHE A 341 17.46 6.65 0.03
CA PHE A 341 18.77 6.10 0.36
C PHE A 341 19.69 6.04 -0.86
N ASP A 342 21.00 6.01 -0.61
CA ASP A 342 22.00 6.06 -1.67
C ASP A 342 22.03 4.78 -2.51
N LYS A 343 22.23 4.95 -3.82
CA LYS A 343 22.48 3.84 -4.74
C LYS A 343 23.83 3.18 -4.44
N PRO A 344 23.93 1.84 -4.33
CA PRO A 344 25.20 1.17 -4.10
C PRO A 344 26.25 1.45 -5.19
N SER A 345 27.52 1.44 -4.80
CA SER A 345 28.63 1.49 -5.76
C SER A 345 28.59 0.25 -6.67
N GLY A 346 28.76 0.44 -7.97
CA GLY A 346 28.73 -0.64 -8.96
C GLY A 346 27.32 -1.18 -9.31
N TYR A 347 26.25 -0.63 -8.72
CA TYR A 347 24.87 -1.07 -8.96
C TYR A 347 24.46 -1.01 -10.44
N ASP A 348 25.03 -0.07 -11.21
CA ASP A 348 24.74 0.05 -12.65
C ASP A 348 25.15 -1.20 -13.45
N ASN A 349 26.10 -2.01 -12.96
CA ASN A 349 26.46 -3.29 -13.59
C ASN A 349 25.33 -4.33 -13.42
N PHE A 350 24.70 -4.37 -12.24
CA PHE A 350 23.54 -5.22 -11.98
C PHE A 350 22.35 -4.79 -12.86
N VAL A 351 22.05 -3.48 -12.92
CA VAL A 351 21.00 -2.95 -13.80
C VAL A 351 21.29 -3.28 -15.26
N LYS A 352 22.54 -3.09 -15.72
CA LYS A 352 22.94 -3.41 -17.09
C LYS A 352 22.71 -4.89 -17.43
N TYR A 353 23.03 -5.80 -16.51
CA TYR A 353 22.70 -7.22 -16.69
C TYR A 353 21.19 -7.44 -16.75
N ALA A 354 20.44 -6.84 -15.83
CA ALA A 354 18.99 -6.99 -15.75
C ALA A 354 18.25 -6.53 -17.01
N GLU A 355 18.68 -5.40 -17.59
CA GLU A 355 18.11 -4.82 -18.81
C GLU A 355 18.70 -5.42 -20.11
N SER A 356 19.63 -6.36 -20.00
CA SER A 356 20.17 -7.06 -21.18
C SER A 356 19.21 -8.13 -21.68
N ASP A 357 19.42 -8.55 -22.94
CA ASP A 357 18.65 -9.65 -23.53
C ASP A 357 19.01 -11.01 -22.88
N ARG A 358 18.14 -11.46 -21.98
CA ARG A 358 18.25 -12.73 -21.25
C ARG A 358 17.27 -13.79 -21.72
N SER A 359 16.72 -13.64 -22.94
CA SER A 359 15.67 -14.51 -23.50
C SER A 359 16.07 -15.97 -23.73
N SER A 360 17.34 -16.34 -23.55
CA SER A 360 17.79 -17.73 -23.63
C SER A 360 19.00 -17.99 -22.73
N PHE A 361 19.18 -19.24 -22.32
CA PHE A 361 20.35 -19.65 -21.53
C PHE A 361 21.69 -19.36 -22.23
N GLY A 362 21.73 -19.40 -23.56
CA GLY A 362 22.92 -19.03 -24.32
C GLY A 362 23.30 -17.56 -24.15
N LYS A 363 22.30 -16.66 -24.21
CA LYS A 363 22.50 -15.23 -24.00
C LYS A 363 22.86 -14.91 -22.55
N ILE A 364 22.20 -15.54 -21.58
CA ILE A 364 22.53 -15.42 -20.15
C ILE A 364 24.00 -15.77 -19.88
N ARG A 365 24.49 -16.91 -20.41
CA ARG A 365 25.91 -17.30 -20.25
C ARG A 365 26.85 -16.30 -20.92
N ALA A 366 26.55 -15.87 -22.14
CA ALA A 366 27.36 -14.90 -22.86
C ALA A 366 27.46 -13.55 -22.11
N LEU A 367 26.36 -13.09 -21.48
CA LEU A 367 26.35 -11.87 -20.68
C LEU A 367 27.31 -11.98 -19.48
N LYS A 368 27.27 -13.10 -18.75
CA LYS A 368 28.16 -13.37 -17.62
C LYS A 368 29.64 -13.35 -17.98
N ASP A 369 29.98 -13.75 -19.20
CA ASP A 369 31.36 -13.75 -19.69
C ASP A 369 31.80 -12.37 -20.22
N SER A 370 30.85 -11.47 -20.53
CA SER A 370 31.10 -10.23 -21.28
C SER A 370 30.96 -8.94 -20.47
N LEU A 371 30.31 -8.99 -19.30
CA LEU A 371 30.13 -7.82 -18.44
C LEU A 371 31.09 -7.91 -17.24
N ASP A 372 31.84 -6.84 -17.02
CA ASP A 372 32.65 -6.68 -15.82
C ASP A 372 31.78 -6.26 -14.62
N GLY A 373 32.23 -6.60 -13.41
CA GLY A 373 31.56 -6.18 -12.17
C GLY A 373 30.25 -6.91 -11.87
N ILE A 374 30.02 -8.06 -12.49
CA ILE A 374 28.85 -8.92 -12.25
C ILE A 374 29.21 -10.34 -11.78
N LYS A 375 30.44 -10.56 -11.30
CA LYS A 375 30.80 -11.85 -10.69
C LYS A 375 29.95 -12.08 -9.44
N PRO A 376 29.68 -13.33 -9.05
CA PRO A 376 28.79 -13.62 -7.92
C PRO A 376 29.12 -12.84 -6.64
N ASP A 377 30.38 -12.82 -6.21
CA ASP A 377 30.80 -12.10 -4.99
C ASP A 377 30.63 -10.57 -5.11
N GLU A 378 30.80 -10.01 -6.31
CA GLU A 378 30.60 -8.58 -6.58
C GLU A 378 29.11 -8.23 -6.48
N ILE A 379 28.22 -9.03 -7.08
CA ILE A 379 26.77 -8.82 -7.00
C ILE A 379 26.26 -9.02 -5.57
N VAL A 380 26.74 -10.04 -4.85
CA VAL A 380 26.41 -10.21 -3.42
C VAL A 380 26.81 -8.97 -2.63
N SER A 381 28.01 -8.42 -2.85
CA SER A 381 28.44 -7.18 -2.19
C SER A 381 27.56 -5.98 -2.55
N ILE A 382 27.16 -5.84 -3.82
CA ILE A 382 26.28 -4.76 -4.28
C ILE A 382 24.91 -4.84 -3.60
N LEU A 383 24.32 -6.05 -3.55
CA LEU A 383 23.00 -6.27 -2.96
C LEU A 383 23.02 -6.17 -1.43
N ASN A 384 24.09 -6.60 -0.77
CA ASN A 384 24.26 -6.35 0.67
C ASN A 384 24.37 -4.85 0.97
N GLN A 385 25.08 -4.08 0.14
CA GLN A 385 25.15 -2.63 0.28
C GLN A 385 23.80 -1.96 -0.01
N PHE A 386 23.00 -2.51 -0.94
CA PHE A 386 21.62 -2.06 -1.15
C PHE A 386 20.82 -2.15 0.15
N VAL A 387 20.84 -3.33 0.79
CA VAL A 387 20.12 -3.56 2.05
C VAL A 387 20.64 -2.63 3.14
N GLU A 388 21.97 -2.53 3.29
CA GLU A 388 22.59 -1.64 4.27
C GLU A 388 22.16 -0.18 4.08
N ASN A 389 22.22 0.35 2.85
CA ASN A 389 21.81 1.72 2.56
C ASN A 389 20.32 1.94 2.84
N SER A 390 19.47 0.92 2.64
CA SER A 390 18.02 1.02 2.85
C SER A 390 17.58 1.03 4.31
N LYS A 391 18.47 0.70 5.25
CA LYS A 391 18.19 0.80 6.68
C LYS A 391 17.91 2.25 7.08
N PHE A 392 16.95 2.45 7.97
CA PHE A 392 16.46 3.78 8.34
C PHE A 392 17.59 4.75 8.75
N GLU A 393 18.56 4.28 9.54
CA GLU A 393 19.71 5.08 10.00
C GLU A 393 20.62 5.60 8.87
N ASN A 394 20.58 4.96 7.71
CA ASN A 394 21.35 5.32 6.52
C ASN A 394 20.51 6.07 5.48
N CYS A 395 19.19 6.17 5.69
CA CYS A 395 18.29 6.92 4.83
C CYS A 395 18.35 8.43 5.12
N TYR A 396 17.90 9.25 4.18
CA TYR A 396 17.79 10.70 4.32
C TYR A 396 16.42 11.21 3.81
N PRO A 397 15.78 12.15 4.52
CA PRO A 397 14.46 12.64 4.13
C PRO A 397 14.57 13.66 2.99
N ASN A 398 13.62 13.64 2.04
CA ASN A 398 13.39 14.81 1.19
C ASN A 398 12.55 15.84 1.95
N LYS A 399 13.20 16.87 2.48
CA LYS A 399 12.54 17.94 3.24
C LYS A 399 11.46 18.67 2.43
N GLY A 400 11.72 18.98 1.16
CA GLY A 400 10.77 19.71 0.31
C GLY A 400 9.50 18.91 0.04
N TYR A 401 9.63 17.61 -0.23
CA TYR A 401 8.49 16.71 -0.41
C TYR A 401 7.71 16.51 0.90
N CYS A 402 8.40 16.38 2.03
CA CYS A 402 7.75 16.28 3.34
C CYS A 402 6.94 17.54 3.67
N GLU A 403 7.52 18.73 3.45
CA GLU A 403 6.83 20.01 3.60
C GLU A 403 5.64 20.12 2.64
N ALA A 404 5.81 19.69 1.39
CA ALA A 404 4.75 19.65 0.38
C ALA A 404 3.58 18.75 0.79
N LEU A 405 3.82 17.68 1.56
CA LEU A 405 2.76 16.85 2.15
C LEU A 405 2.18 17.42 3.45
N GLY A 406 2.72 18.52 3.97
CA GLY A 406 2.33 19.06 5.27
C GLY A 406 2.82 18.23 6.46
N LEU A 407 3.85 17.39 6.25
CA LEU A 407 4.48 16.62 7.31
C LEU A 407 5.32 17.54 8.20
N LYS A 408 5.31 17.28 9.51
CA LYS A 408 6.12 18.02 10.50
C LYS A 408 7.59 17.65 10.31
N GLU A 409 8.49 18.60 10.59
CA GLU A 409 9.92 18.32 10.61
C GLU A 409 10.25 17.37 11.78
N ALA A 410 10.34 16.08 11.48
CA ALA A 410 10.85 15.07 12.39
C ALA A 410 12.38 15.02 12.30
N VAL A 411 13.06 14.97 13.45
CA VAL A 411 14.52 14.98 13.51
C VAL A 411 15.05 13.65 13.00
N HIS A 412 15.70 13.65 11.85
CA HIS A 412 16.52 12.53 11.36
C HIS A 412 17.88 13.04 10.91
N THR A 413 18.94 12.41 11.40
CA THR A 413 20.32 12.67 10.99
C THR A 413 20.96 11.34 10.64
N PRO A 414 21.31 11.10 9.36
CA PRO A 414 21.94 9.85 8.96
C PRO A 414 23.19 9.54 9.81
N GLY A 415 23.30 8.30 10.30
CA GLY A 415 24.43 7.83 11.11
C GLY A 415 24.41 8.20 12.60
N ALA A 416 23.30 8.74 13.14
CA ALA A 416 23.13 8.89 14.58
C ALA A 416 22.62 7.56 15.19
N GLN A 417 23.48 6.89 15.97
CA GLN A 417 23.13 5.70 16.77
C GLN A 417 22.48 6.08 18.10
#